data_AF-A0A7Y5HB73-F1
#
_entry.id   AF-A0A7Y5HB73-F1
#
_cell.length_a   1.000
_cell.length_b   1.000
_cell.length_c   1.000
_cell.angle_alpha   90.00
_cell.angle_beta   90.00
_cell.angle_gamma   90.00
#
_symmetry.space_group_name_H-M   'P 1'
#
loop_
_entity.id
_entity.type
_entity.pdbx_description
1 polymer ?
#
loop_
_entity_poly.entity_id
_entity_poly.type
_entity_poly.pdbx_seq_one_letter_code
_entity_poly.pdbx_strand_id
1 'polypeptide(L)'
;MRARPHSEAAALSLCSARIAAGDPAEGAVALAAFLGAHPDAHRTRIELAALKAPAQPEEALKLLDAAPSTGALAGRAAYARGLALLALNRSAEAFTAFSLAVSHDPAAGEYRWQRAVAAEGQNIHEARAFWESYIAWGKANGEPAERIAAAEKRLLLRFGR
;
A
#
# COMPACT_ATOMS: atom_id res chain seq x y z
N MET A 1 28.14 7.35 11.87
CA MET A 1 28.12 8.12 10.61
C MET A 1 26.98 7.56 9.75
N ARG A 2 25.89 8.31 9.54
CA ARG A 2 24.73 7.83 8.77
C ARG A 2 25.12 7.77 7.29
N ALA A 3 25.23 6.57 6.72
CA ALA A 3 25.53 6.40 5.29
C ALA A 3 24.38 7.00 4.47
N ARG A 4 24.67 8.06 3.71
CA ARG A 4 23.70 8.61 2.75
C ARG A 4 23.80 7.77 1.48
N PRO A 5 22.70 7.17 1.00
CA PRO A 5 22.74 6.43 -0.25
C PRO A 5 23.07 7.38 -1.40
N HIS A 6 24.07 7.02 -2.21
CA HIS A 6 24.53 7.81 -3.36
C HIS A 6 23.79 7.48 -4.66
N SER A 7 22.90 6.49 -4.64
CA SER A 7 22.07 6.09 -5.78
C SER A 7 20.66 5.71 -5.33
N GLU A 8 19.68 5.83 -6.24
CA GLU A 8 18.29 5.48 -5.94
C GLU A 8 18.15 4.01 -5.54
N ALA A 9 18.86 3.11 -6.25
CA ALA A 9 18.89 1.70 -5.92
C ALA A 9 19.46 1.45 -4.50
N ALA A 10 20.51 2.16 -4.09
CA ALA A 10 21.05 2.05 -2.74
C ALA A 10 20.06 2.57 -1.69
N ALA A 11 19.35 3.65 -1.98
CA ALA A 11 18.35 4.21 -1.07
C ALA A 11 17.19 3.23 -0.86
N LEU A 12 16.66 2.66 -1.94
CA LEU A 12 15.60 1.65 -1.91
C LEU A 12 16.05 0.37 -1.19
N SER A 13 17.24 -0.14 -1.50
CA SER A 13 17.79 -1.34 -0.83
C SER A 13 18.00 -1.12 0.67
N LEU A 14 18.54 0.04 1.05
CA LEU A 14 18.70 0.39 2.46
C LEU A 14 17.35 0.49 3.17
N CYS A 15 16.36 1.11 2.52
CA CYS A 15 15.01 1.19 3.04
C CYS A 15 14.39 -0.20 3.25
N SER A 16 14.47 -1.08 2.26
CA SER A 16 13.98 -2.46 2.35
C SER A 16 14.66 -3.23 3.49
N ALA A 17 15.98 -3.08 3.64
CA ALA A 17 16.72 -3.71 4.74
C ALA A 17 16.25 -3.22 6.11
N ARG A 18 15.93 -1.92 6.25
CA ARG A 18 15.40 -1.36 7.50
C ARG A 18 13.99 -1.82 7.81
N ILE A 19 13.13 -1.93 6.80
CA ILE A 19 11.79 -2.52 6.97
C ILE A 19 11.91 -3.97 7.44
N ALA A 20 12.81 -4.76 6.84
CA ALA A 20 13.05 -6.14 7.25
C ALA A 20 13.61 -6.25 8.69
N ALA A 21 14.38 -5.24 9.13
CA ALA A 21 14.88 -5.15 10.50
C ALA A 21 13.81 -4.67 11.52
N GLY A 22 12.61 -4.30 11.07
CA GLY A 22 11.53 -3.80 11.92
C GLY A 22 11.52 -2.29 12.14
N ASP A 23 12.36 -1.54 11.43
CA ASP A 23 12.55 -0.10 11.57
C ASP A 23 12.09 0.69 10.32
N PRO A 24 10.79 0.67 9.95
CA PRO A 24 10.30 1.35 8.74
C PRO A 24 10.51 2.87 8.80
N ALA A 25 10.55 3.45 10.00
CA ALA A 25 10.85 4.87 10.20
C ALA A 25 12.27 5.24 9.73
N GLU A 26 13.27 4.40 10.03
CA GLU A 26 14.63 4.62 9.55
C GLU A 26 14.75 4.43 8.04
N GLY A 27 13.99 3.47 7.47
CA GLY A 27 13.87 3.32 6.02
C GLY A 27 13.32 4.58 5.36
N ALA A 28 12.25 5.16 5.91
CA ALA A 28 11.67 6.42 5.44
C ALA A 28 12.66 7.60 5.54
N VAL A 29 13.49 7.65 6.59
CA VAL A 29 14.54 8.68 6.72
C VAL A 29 15.58 8.55 5.61
N ALA A 30 15.99 7.33 5.25
CA ALA A 30 16.93 7.11 4.14
C ALA A 30 16.36 7.57 2.80
N LEU A 31 15.10 7.26 2.50
CA LEU A 31 14.42 7.71 1.28
C LEU A 31 14.25 9.23 1.26
N ALA A 32 13.85 9.85 2.38
CA ALA A 32 13.71 11.30 2.48
C ALA A 32 15.03 12.03 2.26
N ALA A 33 16.14 11.50 2.82
CA ALA A 33 17.46 12.06 2.61
C ALA A 33 17.90 11.98 1.14
N PHE A 34 17.62 10.86 0.46
CA PHE A 34 17.90 10.72 -0.97
C PHE A 34 17.05 11.67 -1.81
N LEU A 35 15.74 11.75 -1.55
CA LEU A 35 14.81 12.62 -2.26
C LEU A 35 15.17 14.10 -2.13
N GLY A 36 15.74 14.52 -1.00
CA GLY A 36 16.23 15.89 -0.80
C GLY A 36 17.39 16.27 -1.74
N ALA A 37 18.21 15.30 -2.16
CA ALA A 37 19.27 15.51 -3.16
C ALA A 37 18.78 15.27 -4.60
N HIS A 38 17.71 14.49 -4.77
CA HIS A 38 17.17 14.09 -6.07
C HIS A 38 15.65 14.30 -6.13
N PRO A 39 15.16 15.55 -6.27
CA PRO A 39 13.73 15.86 -6.26
C PRO A 39 12.93 15.16 -7.36
N ASP A 40 13.56 14.72 -8.45
CA ASP A 40 12.88 14.04 -9.58
C ASP A 40 12.84 12.52 -9.42
N ALA A 41 13.29 11.98 -8.28
CA ALA A 41 13.22 10.56 -7.98
C ALA A 41 11.78 10.11 -7.64
N HIS A 42 10.92 10.03 -8.67
CA HIS A 42 9.49 9.75 -8.52
C HIS A 42 9.22 8.38 -7.86
N ARG A 43 10.02 7.36 -8.19
CA ARG A 43 9.92 6.04 -7.54
C ARG A 43 10.21 6.15 -6.04
N THR A 44 11.34 6.77 -5.67
CA THR A 44 11.67 7.04 -4.26
C THR A 44 10.54 7.80 -3.55
N ARG A 45 9.97 8.82 -4.20
CA ARG A 45 8.87 9.62 -3.65
C ARG A 45 7.63 8.75 -3.37
N ILE A 46 7.25 7.86 -4.30
CA ILE A 46 6.12 6.93 -4.12
C ILE A 46 6.37 5.95 -2.97
N GLU A 47 7.57 5.38 -2.88
CA GLU A 47 7.90 4.44 -1.79
C GLU A 47 7.92 5.14 -0.43
N LEU A 48 8.44 6.36 -0.36
CA LEU A 48 8.40 7.18 0.85
C LEU A 48 6.95 7.49 1.27
N ALA A 49 6.09 7.82 0.30
CA ALA A 49 4.68 8.06 0.56
C ALA A 49 3.99 6.81 1.14
N ALA A 50 4.26 5.64 0.58
CA ALA A 50 3.71 4.37 1.08
C ALA A 50 4.07 4.11 2.55
N LEU A 51 5.31 4.40 2.95
CA LEU A 51 5.75 4.25 4.35
C LEU A 51 5.17 5.30 5.28
N LYS A 52 4.95 6.52 4.79
CA LYS A 52 4.37 7.61 5.58
C LYS A 52 2.85 7.49 5.73
N ALA A 53 2.16 6.87 4.78
CA ALA A 53 0.70 6.83 4.72
C ALA A 53 0.01 6.45 6.04
N PRO A 54 0.47 5.44 6.83
CA PRO A 54 -0.20 5.08 8.08
C PRO A 54 -0.05 6.12 9.20
N ALA A 55 1.02 6.93 9.20
CA ALA A 55 1.36 7.84 10.30
C ALA A 55 1.22 9.33 9.93
N GLN A 56 1.35 9.66 8.65
CA GLN A 56 1.34 11.02 8.09
C GLN A 56 0.61 11.01 6.74
N PRO A 57 -0.70 10.68 6.71
CA PRO A 57 -1.41 10.45 5.46
C PRO A 57 -1.51 11.68 4.56
N GLU A 58 -1.67 12.89 5.11
CA GLU A 58 -1.71 14.12 4.31
C GLU A 58 -0.37 14.39 3.63
N GLU A 59 0.73 14.13 4.32
CA GLU A 59 2.07 14.27 3.75
C GLU A 59 2.31 13.22 2.66
N ALA A 60 1.86 11.98 2.88
CA ALA A 60 1.92 10.94 1.86
C ALA A 60 1.14 11.33 0.59
N LEU A 61 -0.05 11.94 0.72
CA LEU A 61 -0.80 12.44 -0.44
C LEU A 61 -0.06 13.56 -1.17
N LYS A 62 0.55 14.52 -0.48
CA LYS A 62 1.37 15.57 -1.11
C LYS A 62 2.55 14.99 -1.89
N LEU A 63 3.22 13.97 -1.34
CA LEU A 63 4.29 13.26 -2.03
C LEU A 63 3.76 12.56 -3.29
N LEU A 64 2.58 11.95 -3.23
CA LEU A 64 2.00 11.28 -4.40
C LEU A 64 1.55 12.28 -5.47
N ASP A 65 0.98 13.42 -5.09
CA ASP A 65 0.56 14.47 -6.02
C ASP A 65 1.78 15.11 -6.73
N ALA A 66 2.97 15.09 -6.11
CA ALA A 66 4.24 15.55 -6.68
C ALA A 66 5.02 14.46 -7.44
N ALA A 67 4.44 13.28 -7.65
CA ALA A 67 5.07 12.17 -8.37
C ALA A 67 4.23 11.77 -9.59
N PRO A 68 4.58 12.19 -10.81
CA PRO A 68 4.01 11.58 -12.01
C PRO A 68 4.26 10.07 -11.99
N SER A 69 3.18 9.29 -11.99
CA SER A 69 3.23 7.83 -11.97
C SER A 69 2.64 7.27 -13.26
N THR A 70 3.46 6.54 -14.03
CA THR A 70 3.03 5.84 -15.24
C THR A 70 3.53 4.40 -15.21
N GLY A 71 2.92 3.53 -16.03
CA GLY A 71 3.33 2.14 -16.17
C GLY A 71 3.37 1.38 -14.83
N ALA A 72 4.48 0.69 -14.56
CA ALA A 72 4.65 -0.15 -13.38
C ALA A 72 4.54 0.62 -12.04
N LEU A 73 4.79 1.93 -12.02
CA LEU A 73 4.68 2.75 -10.81
C LEU A 73 3.25 3.18 -10.51
N ALA A 74 2.35 3.18 -11.50
CA ALA A 74 0.98 3.63 -11.33
C ALA A 74 0.21 2.77 -10.30
N GLY A 75 0.38 1.45 -10.36
CA GLY A 75 -0.22 0.55 -9.36
C GLY A 75 0.29 0.78 -7.94
N ARG A 76 1.60 0.99 -7.79
CA ARG A 76 2.23 1.29 -6.48
C ARG A 76 1.80 2.64 -5.93
N ALA A 77 1.72 3.67 -6.77
CA ALA A 77 1.23 4.98 -6.39
C ALA A 77 -0.24 4.94 -5.97
N ALA A 78 -1.08 4.22 -6.73
CA ALA A 78 -2.49 4.02 -6.39
C ALA A 78 -2.65 3.28 -5.05
N TYR A 79 -1.85 2.26 -4.79
CA TYR A 79 -1.83 1.56 -3.52
C TYR A 79 -1.45 2.49 -2.34
N ALA A 80 -0.36 3.24 -2.48
CA ALA A 80 0.08 4.20 -1.46
C ALA A 80 -0.99 5.27 -1.20
N ARG A 81 -1.66 5.75 -2.25
CA ARG A 81 -2.78 6.69 -2.15
C ARG A 81 -3.94 6.08 -1.36
N GLY A 82 -4.28 4.82 -1.66
CA GLY A 82 -5.32 4.08 -0.95
C GLY A 82 -5.04 3.97 0.55
N LEU A 83 -3.80 3.65 0.93
CA LEU A 83 -3.39 3.58 2.34
C LEU A 83 -3.58 4.94 3.06
N ALA A 84 -3.13 6.02 2.42
CA ALA A 84 -3.24 7.36 3.00
C ALA A 84 -4.71 7.79 3.14
N LEU A 85 -5.53 7.54 2.13
CA LEU A 85 -6.96 7.84 2.15
C LEU A 85 -7.71 7.02 3.21
N LEU A 86 -7.35 5.74 3.36
CA LEU A 86 -7.95 4.88 4.38
C LEU A 86 -7.61 5.38 5.80
N ALA A 87 -6.36 5.81 6.04
CA ALA A 87 -5.95 6.41 7.31
C ALA A 87 -6.69 7.73 7.61
N LEU A 88 -7.17 8.44 6.58
CA LEU A 88 -8.02 9.62 6.69
C LEU A 88 -9.52 9.32 6.79
N ASN A 89 -9.91 8.04 6.93
CA ASN A 89 -11.30 7.58 6.89
C ASN A 89 -12.06 7.94 5.59
N ARG A 90 -11.33 8.16 4.48
CA ARG A 90 -11.90 8.42 3.14
C ARG A 90 -12.05 7.11 2.37
N SER A 91 -12.83 6.18 2.94
CA SER A 91 -12.92 4.79 2.47
C SER A 91 -13.37 4.63 1.01
N ALA A 92 -14.25 5.50 0.52
CA ALA A 92 -14.68 5.48 -0.88
C ALA A 92 -13.55 5.78 -1.87
N GLU A 93 -12.77 6.81 -1.59
CA GLU A 93 -11.63 7.16 -2.43
C GLU A 93 -10.50 6.13 -2.28
N ALA A 94 -10.30 5.61 -1.08
CA ALA A 94 -9.34 4.54 -0.84
C ALA A 94 -9.68 3.29 -1.67
N PHE A 95 -10.96 2.89 -1.71
CA PHE A 95 -11.41 1.76 -2.52
C PHE A 95 -11.17 1.97 -4.02
N THR A 96 -11.45 3.16 -4.54
CA THR A 96 -11.13 3.50 -5.94
C THR A 96 -9.63 3.39 -6.20
N ALA A 97 -8.81 3.91 -5.30
CA ALA A 97 -7.36 3.84 -5.41
C ALA A 97 -6.83 2.39 -5.36
N PHE A 98 -7.33 1.56 -4.44
CA PHE A 98 -6.96 0.14 -4.39
C PHE A 98 -7.49 -0.66 -5.59
N SER A 99 -8.66 -0.31 -6.12
CA SER A 99 -9.18 -0.91 -7.35
C SER A 99 -8.28 -0.63 -8.55
N LEU A 100 -7.77 0.59 -8.67
CA LEU A 100 -6.77 0.96 -9.66
C LEU A 100 -5.46 0.18 -9.44
N ALA A 101 -5.00 0.05 -8.20
CA ALA A 101 -3.81 -0.74 -7.87
C ALA A 101 -3.97 -2.21 -8.32
N VAL A 102 -5.11 -2.84 -8.03
CA VAL A 102 -5.43 -4.21 -8.48
C VAL A 102 -5.49 -4.32 -10.00
N SER A 103 -5.98 -3.30 -10.72
CA SER A 103 -5.98 -3.34 -12.20
C SER A 103 -4.58 -3.28 -12.81
N HIS A 104 -3.63 -2.61 -12.15
CA HIS A 104 -2.24 -2.52 -12.60
C HIS A 104 -1.43 -3.76 -12.23
N ASP A 105 -1.68 -4.32 -11.05
CA ASP A 105 -1.07 -5.57 -10.60
C ASP A 105 -2.15 -6.50 -10.04
N PRO A 106 -2.75 -7.34 -10.91
CA PRO A 106 -3.77 -8.29 -10.50
C PRO A 106 -3.22 -9.42 -9.62
N ALA A 107 -1.91 -9.63 -9.59
CA ALA A 107 -1.25 -10.68 -8.83
C ALA A 107 -0.93 -10.26 -7.39
N ALA A 108 -0.95 -8.96 -7.10
CA ALA A 108 -0.72 -8.44 -5.75
C ALA A 108 -1.90 -8.73 -4.80
N GLY A 109 -1.77 -9.80 -4.01
CA GLY A 109 -2.75 -10.19 -2.97
C GLY A 109 -3.00 -9.09 -1.95
N GLU A 110 -1.97 -8.32 -1.60
CA GLU A 110 -2.10 -7.18 -0.67
C GLU A 110 -3.04 -6.09 -1.20
N TYR A 111 -3.03 -5.81 -2.51
CA TYR A 111 -3.91 -4.78 -3.08
C TYR A 111 -5.37 -5.22 -3.03
N ARG A 112 -5.63 -6.50 -3.27
CA ARG A 112 -6.98 -7.10 -3.16
C ARG A 112 -7.48 -7.09 -1.71
N TRP A 113 -6.60 -7.41 -0.76
CA TRP A 113 -6.90 -7.34 0.66
C TRP A 113 -7.30 -5.92 1.07
N GLN A 114 -6.46 -4.93 0.78
CA GLN A 114 -6.74 -3.54 1.16
C GLN A 114 -7.99 -2.99 0.47
N ARG A 115 -8.26 -3.40 -0.77
CA ARG A 115 -9.53 -3.08 -1.44
C ARG A 115 -10.75 -3.64 -0.68
N ALA A 116 -10.68 -4.89 -0.21
CA ALA A 116 -11.77 -5.47 0.58
C ALA A 116 -11.94 -4.78 1.93
N VAL A 117 -10.84 -4.40 2.59
CA VAL A 117 -10.87 -3.57 3.82
C VAL A 117 -11.54 -2.21 3.54
N ALA A 118 -11.17 -1.53 2.46
CA ALA A 118 -11.76 -0.24 2.11
C ALA A 118 -13.25 -0.34 1.76
N ALA A 119 -13.69 -1.46 1.17
CA ALA A 119 -15.10 -1.71 0.89
C ALA A 119 -15.95 -1.78 2.18
N GLU A 120 -15.41 -2.34 3.27
CA GLU A 120 -16.11 -2.38 4.57
C GLU A 120 -16.44 -0.98 5.11
N GLY A 121 -15.51 -0.04 4.93
CA GLY A 121 -15.70 1.35 5.36
C GLY A 121 -16.70 2.14 4.52
N GLN A 122 -17.08 1.63 3.33
CA GLN A 122 -18.13 2.22 2.50
C GLN A 122 -19.49 1.58 2.75
N ASN A 123 -19.57 0.26 2.58
CA ASN A 123 -20.80 -0.49 2.70
C ASN A 123 -20.47 -1.93 3.12
N ILE A 124 -20.81 -2.25 4.36
CA ILE A 124 -20.61 -3.56 4.97
C ILE A 124 -21.27 -4.67 4.13
N HIS A 125 -22.43 -4.45 3.52
CA HIS A 125 -23.14 -5.49 2.78
C HIS A 125 -22.46 -5.86 1.45
N GLU A 126 -21.84 -4.88 0.79
CA GLU A 126 -21.11 -5.11 -0.47
C GLU A 126 -19.68 -5.63 -0.22
N ALA A 127 -19.09 -5.29 0.94
CA ALA A 127 -17.75 -5.72 1.32
C ALA A 127 -17.58 -7.25 1.35
N ARG A 128 -18.66 -7.99 1.67
CA ARG A 128 -18.66 -9.45 1.67
C ARG A 128 -18.19 -10.03 0.33
N ALA A 129 -18.70 -9.51 -0.79
CA ALA A 129 -18.34 -10.00 -2.12
C ALA A 129 -16.85 -9.81 -2.43
N PHE A 130 -16.24 -8.72 -1.94
CA PHE A 130 -14.81 -8.46 -2.12
C PHE A 130 -13.95 -9.43 -1.30
N TRP A 131 -14.36 -9.77 -0.08
CA TRP A 131 -13.67 -10.77 0.73
C TRP A 131 -13.78 -12.17 0.15
N GLU A 132 -14.98 -12.57 -0.30
CA GLU A 132 -15.18 -13.85 -0.97
C GLU A 132 -14.33 -13.95 -2.25
N SER A 133 -14.29 -12.88 -3.04
CA SER A 133 -13.42 -12.78 -4.22
C SER A 133 -11.93 -12.89 -3.86
N TYR A 134 -11.48 -12.24 -2.79
CA TYR A 134 -10.10 -12.34 -2.31
C TYR A 134 -9.75 -13.76 -1.89
N ILE A 135 -10.62 -14.44 -1.12
CA ILE A 135 -10.40 -15.81 -0.65
C ILE A 135 -10.33 -16.79 -1.82
N ALA A 136 -11.28 -16.71 -2.76
CA ALA A 136 -11.30 -17.57 -3.94
C ALA A 136 -10.04 -17.36 -4.79
N TRP A 137 -9.67 -16.10 -5.03
CA TRP A 137 -8.45 -15.75 -5.75
C TRP A 137 -7.20 -16.27 -5.03
N GLY A 138 -7.08 -16.05 -3.72
CA GLY A 138 -5.88 -16.41 -2.98
C GLY A 138 -5.69 -17.93 -2.85
N LYS A 139 -6.78 -18.70 -2.70
CA LYS A 139 -6.74 -20.18 -2.78
C LYS A 139 -6.25 -20.66 -4.15
N ALA A 140 -6.62 -19.98 -5.23
CA ALA A 140 -6.21 -20.34 -6.59
C ALA A 140 -4.78 -19.89 -6.95
N ASN A 141 -4.25 -18.87 -6.28
CA ASN A 141 -2.97 -18.22 -6.62
C ASN A 141 -1.86 -18.44 -5.57
N GLY A 142 -2.08 -19.31 -4.58
CA GLY A 142 -1.06 -19.68 -3.60
C GLY A 142 -0.82 -18.62 -2.52
N GLU A 143 -1.83 -17.80 -2.21
CA GLU A 143 -1.77 -16.87 -1.08
C GLU A 143 -1.58 -17.65 0.24
N PRO A 144 -0.78 -17.16 1.20
CA PRO A 144 -0.54 -17.85 2.46
C PRO A 144 -1.84 -18.24 3.17
N ALA A 145 -1.91 -19.46 3.69
CA ALA A 145 -3.10 -20.00 4.33
C ALA A 145 -3.54 -19.15 5.52
N GLU A 146 -2.61 -18.52 6.23
CA GLU A 146 -2.91 -17.62 7.35
C GLU A 146 -3.67 -16.37 6.89
N ARG A 147 -3.33 -15.83 5.71
CA ARG A 147 -4.06 -14.68 5.13
C ARG A 147 -5.47 -15.09 4.71
N ILE A 148 -5.63 -16.27 4.12
CA ILE A 148 -6.94 -16.80 3.77
C ILE A 148 -7.80 -17.03 5.02
N ALA A 149 -7.26 -17.68 6.05
CA ALA A 149 -7.94 -17.90 7.31
C ALA A 149 -8.31 -16.58 8.00
N ALA A 150 -7.45 -15.55 7.93
CA ALA A 150 -7.75 -14.23 8.45
C ALA A 150 -8.93 -13.56 7.72
N ALA A 151 -9.00 -13.69 6.39
CA ALA A 151 -10.12 -13.18 5.60
C ALA A 151 -11.43 -13.94 5.90
N GLU A 152 -11.38 -15.27 6.00
CA GLU A 152 -12.53 -16.11 6.37
C GLU A 152 -13.05 -15.76 7.77
N LYS A 153 -12.15 -15.59 8.74
CA LYS A 153 -12.49 -15.14 10.09
C LYS A 153 -13.15 -13.76 10.06
N ARG A 154 -12.64 -12.84 9.24
CA ARG A 154 -13.23 -11.51 9.08
C ARG A 154 -14.64 -11.58 8.51
N LEU A 155 -14.86 -12.45 7.52
CA LEU A 155 -16.20 -12.69 6.97
C LEU A 155 -17.18 -13.16 8.05
N LEU A 156 -16.78 -14.14 8.85
CA LEU A 156 -17.60 -14.68 9.94
C LEU A 156 -17.91 -13.63 11.01
N LEU A 157 -16.93 -12.82 11.41
CA LEU A 157 -17.11 -11.84 12.48
C LEU A 157 -17.90 -10.59 12.05
N ARG A 158 -17.79 -10.18 10.79
CA ARG A 158 -18.40 -8.94 10.28
C ARG A 158 -19.75 -9.14 9.60
N PHE A 159 -20.00 -10.34 9.06
CA PHE A 159 -21.20 -10.62 8.26
C PHE A 159 -21.89 -11.95 8.66
N GLY A 160 -21.42 -12.59 9.74
CA GLY A 160 -22.01 -13.81 10.26
C GLY A 160 -23.26 -13.54 11.11
N ARG A 161 -24.41 -13.58 10.43
CA ARG A 161 -25.80 -13.39 10.91
C ARG A 161 -26.18 -11.97 11.29
#